data_AF-A0A3A0DHQ5-F1
#
_entry.id   AF-A0A3A0DHQ5-F1
#
_cell.length_a   1.000
_cell.length_b   1.000
_cell.length_c   1.000
_cell.angle_alpha   90.00
_cell.angle_beta   90.00
_cell.angle_gamma   90.00
#
_symmetry.space_group_name_H-M   'P 1'
#
loop_
_entity.id
_entity.type
_entity.pdbx_description
1 polymer ?
#
loop_
_entity_poly.entity_id
_entity_poly.type
_entity_poly.pdbx_seq_one_letter_code
_entity_poly.pdbx_strand_id
1 'polypeptide(L)' 'MKTSMSSKGQIILPAELRKEDGLKTGQRFAVERVKRGEYLLKTIEEPPGDIAEWLLSCPVKGWFTPIPSESTDTL' A
#
# COMPACT_ATOMS: atom_id res chain seq x y z
N MET A 1 -2.66 24.87 -11.56
CA MET A 1 -3.38 23.76 -12.22
C MET A 1 -4.74 23.53 -11.58
N LYS A 2 -5.73 23.05 -12.32
CA LYS A 2 -7.09 22.79 -11.82
C LYS A 2 -7.55 21.43 -12.33
N THR A 3 -8.37 20.75 -11.53
CA THR A 3 -9.01 19.48 -11.87
C THR A 3 -10.46 19.57 -11.39
N SER A 4 -11.36 18.79 -11.99
CA SER A 4 -12.77 18.75 -11.63
C SER A 4 -13.10 17.43 -10.93
N MET A 5 -14.15 17.46 -10.12
CA MET A 5 -14.71 16.24 -9.56
C MET A 5 -15.51 15.52 -10.66
N SER A 6 -15.21 14.25 -10.87
CA SER A 6 -15.95 13.41 -11.82
C SER A 6 -17.35 13.10 -11.29
N SER A 7 -18.23 12.58 -12.16
CA SER A 7 -19.56 12.09 -11.77
C SER A 7 -19.53 10.97 -10.72
N LYS A 8 -18.38 10.30 -10.57
CA LYS A 8 -18.13 9.26 -9.57
C LYS A 8 -17.50 9.81 -8.28
N GLY A 9 -17.40 11.14 -8.13
CA GLY A 9 -16.78 11.77 -6.97
C GLY A 9 -15.25 11.69 -6.93
N GLN A 10 -14.60 11.38 -8.05
CA GLN A 10 -13.14 11.26 -8.11
C GLN A 10 -12.50 12.59 -8.50
N ILE A 11 -11.38 12.93 -7.86
CA ILE A 11 -10.52 14.04 -8.29
C ILE A 11 -9.33 13.44 -9.02
N ILE A 12 -9.11 13.86 -10.26
CA ILE A 12 -7.98 13.36 -11.05
C ILE A 12 -6.76 14.22 -10.73
N LEU A 13 -5.70 13.58 -10.24
CA LEU A 13 -4.42 14.25 -10.07
C LEU A 13 -3.76 14.43 -11.46
N PRO A 14 -3.39 15.66 -11.85
CA PRO A 14 -2.77 15.93 -13.14
C PRO A 14 -1.54 15.06 -13.42
N ALA A 15 -1.31 14.75 -14.69
CA ALA A 15 -0.25 13.81 -15.10
C ALA A 15 1.15 14.34 -14.76
N GLU A 16 1.32 15.65 -14.76
CA GLU A 16 2.56 16.35 -14.45
C GLU A 16 2.98 16.06 -13.01
N LEU A 17 2.09 16.28 -12.04
CA LEU A 17 2.36 15.98 -10.62
C LEU A 17 2.63 14.49 -10.38
N ARG A 18 1.85 13.60 -11.02
CA ARG A 18 2.08 12.16 -10.89
C ARG A 18 3.47 11.74 -11.36
N LYS A 19 4.00 12.38 -12.41
CA LYS A 19 5.35 12.09 -12.94
C LYS A 19 6.44 12.67 -12.06
N GLU A 20 6.27 13.92 -11.63
CA GLU A 20 7.22 14.63 -10.77
C GLU A 20 7.40 13.92 -9.42
N ASP A 21 6.30 13.49 -8.81
CA ASP A 21 6.29 12.83 -7.50
C ASP A 21 6.35 11.29 -7.59
N GLY A 22 6.49 10.72 -8.79
CA GLY A 22 6.61 9.27 -8.99
C GLY A 22 5.41 8.44 -8.51
N LEU A 23 4.21 9.01 -8.52
CA LEU A 23 2.99 8.37 -8.00
C LEU A 23 2.51 7.24 -8.91
N LYS A 24 2.25 6.07 -8.31
CA LYS A 24 1.88 4.85 -9.05
C LYS A 24 0.39 4.54 -8.94
N THR A 25 -0.14 3.82 -9.94
CA THR A 25 -1.50 3.30 -9.90
C THR A 25 -1.67 2.35 -8.70
N GLY A 26 -2.79 2.48 -7.98
CA GLY A 26 -3.09 1.66 -6.80
C GLY A 26 -2.51 2.18 -5.49
N GLN A 27 -1.63 3.19 -5.53
CA GLN A 27 -1.06 3.82 -4.34
C GLN A 27 -2.15 4.46 -3.47
N ARG A 28 -2.03 4.27 -2.16
CA ARG A 28 -2.99 4.76 -1.18
C ARG A 28 -2.57 6.12 -0.62
N PHE A 29 -3.57 6.93 -0.31
CA PHE A 29 -3.40 8.25 0.29
C PHE A 29 -4.31 8.38 1.50
N ALA A 30 -3.80 8.99 2.56
CA ALA A 30 -4.61 9.52 3.63
C ALA A 30 -5.19 10.86 3.16
N VAL A 31 -6.49 11.06 3.40
CA VAL A 31 -7.20 12.31 3.07
C VAL A 31 -7.53 13.03 4.36
N GLU A 32 -7.04 14.24 4.50
CA GLU A 32 -7.27 15.09 5.67
C GLU A 32 -7.95 16.40 5.25
N ARG A 33 -8.97 16.82 5.98
CA ARG A 33 -9.59 18.14 5.79
C ARG A 33 -8.86 19.16 6.66
N VAL A 34 -8.12 20.06 6.04
CA VAL A 34 -7.42 21.16 6.75
C VAL A 34 -8.42 22.23 7.17
N LYS A 35 -9.27 22.67 6.24
CA LYS A 35 -10.44 23.53 6.50
C LYS A 35 -11.49 23.36 5.40
N ARG A 36 -12.61 24.07 5.49
CA ARG A 36 -13.65 24.01 4.44
C ARG A 36 -13.06 24.47 3.09
N GLY A 37 -13.11 23.58 2.09
CA GLY A 37 -12.59 23.85 0.74
C GLY A 37 -11.12 23.52 0.55
N GLU A 38 -10.39 23.13 1.60
CA GLU A 38 -8.99 22.73 1.53
C GLU A 38 -8.79 21.33 2.12
N TYR A 39 -8.24 20.45 1.29
CA TYR A 39 -8.00 19.05 1.61
C TYR A 39 -6.56 18.70 1.26
N LEU A 40 -5.94 17.89 2.09
CA LEU A 40 -4.58 17.42 1.93
C LEU A 40 -4.60 15.92 1.65
N LEU A 41 -3.84 15.51 0.62
CA LEU A 41 -3.56 14.11 0.31
C LEU A 41 -2.15 13.80 0.78
N LYS A 42 -1.99 12.83 1.66
CA LYS A 42 -0.67 12.35 2.12
C LYS A 42 -0.46 10.93 1.62
N THR A 43 0.68 10.65 1.00
CA THR A 43 1.06 9.28 0.63
C THR A 43 1.14 8.41 1.88
N ILE A 44 0.56 7.21 1.80
CA ILE A 44 0.77 6.19 2.83
C ILE A 44 1.90 5.30 2.32
N GLU A 45 2.99 5.21 3.10
CA GLU A 45 3.98 4.17 2.86
C GLU A 45 3.30 2.83 3.17
N GLU A 46 3.06 2.04 2.12
CA GLU A 46 2.69 0.66 2.34
C GLU A 46 3.92 -0.05 2.90
N PRO A 47 3.79 -0.81 4.01
CA PRO A 47 4.89 -1.64 4.47
C PRO A 47 5.34 -2.52 3.29
N PRO A 48 6.65 -2.82 3.18
CA PRO A 48 7.17 -3.61 2.07
C PRO A 48 6.31 -4.85 1.88
N GLY A 49 5.76 -4.98 0.66
CA GLY A 49 4.82 -6.02 0.31
C GLY A 49 5.42 -7.41 0.48
N ASP A 50 4.50 -8.35 0.72
CA ASP A 50 4.70 -9.78 0.90
C ASP A 50 5.70 -10.18 1.99
N ILE A 51 5.16 -10.49 3.17
CA ILE A 51 5.92 -11.12 4.24
C ILE A 51 6.60 -12.41 3.76
N ALA A 52 6.04 -13.11 2.77
CA ALA A 52 6.66 -14.28 2.19
C ALA A 52 7.93 -13.91 1.42
N GLU A 53 7.93 -12.82 0.64
CA GLU A 53 9.12 -12.31 -0.06
C GLU A 53 10.19 -11.85 0.94
N TRP A 54 9.78 -11.16 2.01
CA TRP A 54 10.69 -10.78 3.11
C TRP A 54 11.28 -11.99 3.85
N LEU A 55 10.47 -13.01 4.16
CA LEU A 55 10.93 -14.27 4.78
C LEU A 55 11.85 -15.06 3.83
N LEU A 56 11.52 -15.09 2.54
CA LEU A 56 12.36 -15.69 1.50
C LEU A 56 13.67 -14.93 1.30
N SER A 57 13.72 -13.65 1.65
CA SER A 57 14.95 -12.85 1.63
C SER A 57 15.92 -13.18 2.78
N CYS A 58 15.52 -14.06 3.72
CA CYS A 58 16.40 -14.49 4.80
C CYS A 58 17.70 -15.13 4.23
N PRO A 59 18.89 -14.60 4.58
CA PRO A 59 20.17 -15.09 4.07
C PRO A 59 20.49 -16.49 4.61
N VAL A 60 19.90 -16.88 5.75
CA VAL A 60 20.01 -18.21 6.31
C VAL A 60 18.93 -19.10 5.71
N LYS A 61 19.31 -19.93 4.75
CA LYS A 61 18.45 -20.96 4.16
C LYS A 61 18.50 -22.23 5.02
N GLY A 62 17.40 -22.99 5.07
CA GLY A 62 17.37 -24.30 5.73
C GLY A 62 17.19 -24.29 7.26
N TRP A 63 16.83 -23.15 7.87
CA TRP A 63 16.44 -23.11 9.29
C TRP A 63 15.11 -23.85 9.56
N PHE A 64 14.20 -23.85 8.58
CA PHE A 64 12.93 -24.55 8.70
C PHE A 64 13.15 -26.06 8.66
N THR A 65 12.91 -26.72 9.79
CA THR A 65 12.81 -28.19 9.86
C THR A 65 11.33 -28.54 9.88
N PRO A 66 10.80 -29.25 8.87
CA PRO A 66 9.40 -29.67 8.88
C PRO A 66 9.19 -30.60 10.08
N ILE A 67 8.27 -30.21 10.96
CA ILE A 67 7.75 -31.11 11.98
C ILE A 67 6.73 -32.05 11.32
N PRO A 68 6.69 -33.33 11.70
CA PRO A 68 5.59 -34.20 11.30
C PRO A 68 4.26 -33.55 11.68
N SER A 69 3.33 -33.44 10.74
CA SER A 69 1.99 -32.95 11.02
C SER A 69 1.28 -34.00 11.88
N GLU A 70 1.18 -33.77 13.18
CA GLU A 70 0.31 -34.56 14.05
C GLU A 70 -1.10 -33.96 14.03
N SER A 71 -2.13 -34.81 14.05
CA SER A 71 -3.52 -34.37 14.08
C SER A 71 -3.86 -33.78 15.45
N THR A 72 -4.52 -32.62 15.46
CA THR A 72 -5.14 -32.03 16.65
C THR A 72 -6.42 -32.73 17.09
N ASP A 73 -6.79 -33.86 16.50
CA ASP A 73 -8.03 -34.62 16.82
C ASP A 73 -8.18 -35.02 18.30
N THR A 74 -7.11 -34.96 19.09
CA THR A 74 -7.12 -35.42 20.49
C THR A 74 -6.83 -34.32 21.52
N LEU A 75 -6.88 -33.03 21.14
CA LEU A 75 -6.78 -31.88 22.06
C LEU A 75 -8.12 -31.20 22.34
#